data_AF-A0A6B3GXI5-F1
#
_entry.id   AF-A0A6B3GXI5-F1
#
_cell.length_a   1.000
_cell.length_b   1.000
_cell.length_c   1.000
_cell.angle_alpha   90.00
_cell.angle_beta   90.00
_cell.angle_gamma   90.00
#
_symmetry.space_group_name_H-M   'P 1'
#
loop_
_entity.id
_entity.type
_entity.pdbx_description
1 polymer ?
#
loop_
_entity_poly.entity_id
_entity_poly.type
_entity_poly.pdbx_seq_one_letter_code
_entity_poly.pdbx_strand_id
1 'polypeptide(L)' 'QSLGFDSLTAVELRNRLGAATGLRLPATVTFDHPSPVALAEFLHGKLSGQRTGRQVEARASADEPIAIVGMA' A
#
# COMPACT_ATOMS: atom_id res chain seq x y z
N GLN A 1 18.80 -16.22 -19.21
CA GLN A 1 19.34 -16.38 -17.84
C GLN A 1 18.63 -15.35 -16.98
N SER A 2 18.11 -15.81 -15.85
CA SER A 2 16.98 -15.25 -15.12
C SER A 2 17.26 -13.82 -14.63
N LEU A 3 16.52 -12.84 -15.19
CA LEU A 3 16.39 -11.47 -14.64
C LEU A 3 15.56 -11.48 -13.34
N GLY A 4 15.77 -12.49 -12.48
CA GLY A 4 15.22 -12.56 -11.15
C GLY A 4 16.10 -11.74 -10.23
N PHE A 5 15.49 -11.01 -9.30
CA PHE A 5 16.22 -10.25 -8.29
C PHE A 5 17.33 -11.11 -7.67
N ASP A 6 18.58 -10.64 -7.75
CA ASP A 6 19.57 -11.09 -6.78
C ASP A 6 19.10 -10.64 -5.38
N SER A 7 19.35 -11.45 -4.36
CA SER A 7 18.75 -11.26 -3.03
C SER A 7 19.10 -9.92 -2.37
N LEU A 8 20.19 -9.26 -2.80
CA LEU A 8 20.59 -7.95 -2.26
C LEU A 8 19.83 -6.82 -2.96
N THR A 9 19.76 -6.88 -4.30
CA THR A 9 19.00 -5.95 -5.14
C THR A 9 17.51 -6.00 -4.83
N ALA A 10 16.98 -7.16 -4.43
CA ALA A 10 15.60 -7.36 -3.96
C ALA A 10 15.23 -6.44 -2.79
N VAL A 11 16.10 -6.41 -1.78
CA VAL A 11 15.85 -5.72 -0.51
C VAL A 11 16.00 -4.21 -0.70
N GLU A 12 17.04 -3.80 -1.43
CA GLU A 12 17.23 -2.39 -1.78
C GLU A 12 16.09 -1.86 -2.64
N LEU A 13 15.64 -2.61 -3.65
CA LEU A 13 14.52 -2.19 -4.46
C LEU A 13 13.24 -2.07 -3.62
N ARG A 14 12.94 -3.05 -2.76
CA ARG A 14 11.81 -2.96 -1.83
C ARG A 14 11.87 -1.67 -0.99
N ASN A 15 13.05 -1.34 -0.44
CA ASN A 15 13.22 -0.13 0.37
C ASN A 15 12.98 1.14 -0.45
N ARG A 16 13.57 1.22 -1.65
CA ARG A 16 13.38 2.35 -2.56
C ARG A 16 11.93 2.50 -3.00
N LEU A 17 11.26 1.40 -3.35
CA LEU A 17 9.86 1.40 -3.75
C LEU A 17 8.95 1.80 -2.59
N GLY A 18 9.17 1.27 -1.39
CA GLY A 18 8.42 1.67 -0.20
C GLY A 18 8.56 3.16 0.11
N ALA A 19 9.78 3.71 0.00
CA ALA A 19 10.03 5.13 0.17
C ALA A 19 9.40 6.00 -0.92
N ALA A 20 9.51 5.60 -2.19
CA ALA A 20 8.97 6.37 -3.33
C ALA A 20 7.44 6.33 -3.42
N THR A 21 6.82 5.20 -3.05
CA THR A 21 5.36 5.02 -3.10
C THR A 21 4.66 5.37 -1.79
N GLY A 22 5.40 5.52 -0.70
CA GLY A 22 4.84 5.66 0.65
C GLY A 22 4.14 4.39 1.16
N LEU A 23 4.29 3.26 0.47
CA LEU A 23 3.66 2.00 0.85
C LEU A 23 4.52 1.23 1.86
N ARG A 24 3.86 0.67 2.87
CA ARG A 24 4.45 -0.37 3.72
C ARG A 24 4.50 -1.69 2.94
N LEU A 25 5.63 -1.98 2.32
CA LEU A 25 5.86 -3.23 1.60
C LEU A 25 6.33 -4.33 2.59
N PRO A 26 5.66 -5.50 2.62
CA PRO A 26 6.12 -6.64 3.40
C PRO A 26 7.50 -7.11 2.96
N ALA A 27 8.29 -7.65 3.90
CA ALA A 27 9.59 -8.23 3.56
C ALA A 27 9.48 -9.45 2.62
N THR A 28 8.33 -10.10 2.59
CA THR A 28 8.04 -11.25 1.73
C THR A 28 7.71 -10.86 0.28
N VAL A 29 7.46 -9.58 -0.02
CA VAL A 29 6.94 -9.17 -1.33
C VAL A 29 7.85 -9.58 -2.50
N THR A 30 9.17 -9.65 -2.27
CA THR A 30 10.12 -10.08 -3.29
C THR A 30 10.16 -11.60 -3.47
N PHE A 31 9.74 -12.36 -2.45
CA PHE A 31 9.53 -13.82 -2.54
C PHE A 31 8.18 -14.15 -3.17
N ASP A 32 7.14 -13.39 -2.84
CA ASP A 32 5.79 -13.53 -3.40
C ASP A 32 5.74 -13.11 -4.88
N HIS A 33 6.59 -12.15 -5.25
CA HIS A 33 6.70 -11.61 -6.61
C HIS A 33 8.17 -11.61 -7.08
N PRO A 34 8.73 -12.77 -7.48
CA PRO A 34 10.13 -12.88 -7.89
C PRO A 34 10.43 -12.23 -9.24
N SER A 35 9.38 -11.86 -10.00
CA SER A 35 9.49 -11.16 -11.27
C SER A 35 9.27 -9.65 -11.08
N PRO A 36 10.10 -8.78 -11.67
CA PRO A 36 9.90 -7.33 -11.67
C PRO A 36 8.52 -6.92 -12.19
N VAL A 37 7.99 -7.64 -13.18
CA VAL A 37 6.66 -7.37 -13.75
C VAL A 37 5.56 -7.65 -12.74
N ALA A 38 5.62 -8.80 -12.05
CA ALA A 38 4.64 -9.17 -11.03
C ALA A 38 4.67 -8.19 -9.84
N LEU A 39 5.85 -7.72 -9.45
CA LEU A 39 6.00 -6.71 -8.42
C LEU A 39 5.39 -5.36 -8.85
N ALA A 40 5.61 -4.94 -10.10
CA ALA A 40 5.04 -3.71 -10.64
C ALA A 40 3.50 -3.76 -10.69
N GLU A 41 2.91 -4.87 -11.12
CA GLU A 41 1.45 -5.06 -11.12
C GLU A 41 0.86 -5.01 -9.71
N PHE A 42 1.50 -5.67 -8.74
CA PHE A 42 1.10 -5.62 -7.33
C PHE A 42 1.10 -4.19 -6.79
N LEU A 43 2.15 -3.42 -7.08
CA LEU A 43 2.27 -2.03 -6.65
C LEU A 43 1.22 -1.13 -7.32
N HIS A 44 0.95 -1.35 -8.60
CA HIS A 44 -0.09 -0.61 -9.33
C HIS A 44 -1.47 -0.84 -8.69
N GLY A 45 -1.80 -2.09 -8.36
CA GLY A 45 -3.03 -2.44 -7.65
C GLY A 45 -3.11 -1.78 -6.27
N LYS A 46 -2.03 -1.83 -5.49
CA LYS A 46 -1.97 -1.19 -4.16
C LYS A 46 -2.12 0.33 -4.23
N LEU A 47 -1.47 1.00 -5.19
CA LEU A 47 -1.57 2.46 -5.36
C LEU A 47 -2.97 2.91 -5.79
N SER A 48 -3.64 2.13 -6.65
CA SER A 48 -5.03 2.39 -7.05
C SER A 48 -6.01 2.18 -5.88
N GLY A 49 -5.83 1.10 -5.12
CA GLY A 49 -6.63 0.80 -3.93
C GLY A 49 -6.42 1.78 -2.77
N GLN A 50 -5.18 2.25 -2.54
CA GLN A 50 -4.84 3.25 -1.52
C GLN A 50 -5.45 4.62 -1.80
N ARG A 51 -5.54 5.03 -3.07
CA ARG A 51 -6.26 6.26 -3.46
C ARG A 51 -7.74 6.18 -3.06
N THR A 52 -8.34 5.01 -3.23
CA THR A 52 -9.73 4.76 -2.83
C THR A 52 -9.87 4.71 -1.31
N GLY A 53 -8.99 3.99 -0.59
CA GLY A 53 -9.01 3.88 0.87
C GLY A 53 -8.82 5.22 1.58
N ARG A 54 -7.84 6.03 1.15
CA ARG A 54 -7.60 7.38 1.69
C ARG A 54 -8.82 8.28 1.52
N GLN A 55 -9.52 8.15 0.38
CA GLN A 55 -10.73 8.92 0.11
C GLN A 55 -11.90 8.46 1.00
N VAL A 56 -11.99 7.18 1.34
CA VAL A 56 -13.01 6.66 2.27
C VAL A 56 -12.73 7.11 3.71
N GLU A 57 -11.47 7.07 4.17
CA GLU A 57 -11.08 7.53 5.51
C GLU A 57 -11.29 9.04 5.69
N ALA A 58 -10.97 9.85 4.68
CA ALA A 58 -11.17 11.30 4.73
C ALA A 58 -12.66 11.69 4.78
N ARG A 59 -13.56 10.88 4.20
CA ARG A 59 -15.01 11.13 4.21
C ARG A 59 -15.67 10.76 5.53
N ALA A 60 -15.14 9.78 6.26
CA ALA A 60 -15.65 9.35 7.56
C ALA A 60 -15.32 10.32 8.71
N SER A 61 -14.47 11.33 8.47
CA SER A 61 -14.07 12.32 9.49
C SER A 61 -14.88 13.62 9.45
N ALA A 62 -15.90 13.73 8.58
CA ALA A 62 -16.58 15.00 8.28
C ALA A 62 -18.09 15.08 8.62
N ASP A 63 -18.71 14.04 9.17
CA ASP A 63 -20.14 13.99 9.52
C ASP A 63 -20.26 13.34 10.92
N GLU A 64 -20.89 13.84 11.99
CA GLU A 64 -21.68 15.02 12.36
C GLU A 64 -21.68 15.06 13.92
N PRO A 65 -22.04 16.19 14.58
CA PRO A 65 -22.10 16.27 16.04
C PRO A 65 -23.27 15.43 16.62
N ILE A 66 -22.95 14.53 17.57
CA ILE A 66 -23.93 13.77 18.35
C ILE A 66 -24.74 14.73 19.23
N ALA A 67 -26.04 14.89 18.95
CA ALA A 67 -26.98 15.60 19.80
C ALA A 67 -27.52 14.68 20.92
N ILE A 68 -27.45 15.14 22.17
CA ILE A 68 -28.02 14.48 23.36
C ILE A 68 -29.49 14.88 23.48
N VAL A 69 -30.40 13.91 23.61
CA VAL A 69 -31.79 14.15 24.03
C VAL A 69 -32.02 13.53 25.40
N GLY A 70 -32.18 14.39 26.41
CA GLY A 70 -32.74 13.99 27.70
C GLY A 70 -34.25 13.84 27.56
N MET A 71 -34.81 12.74 28.08
CA MET A 71 -36.25 12.60 28.30
C MET A 71 -36.51 12.35 29.79
N ALA A 72 -37.57 13.00 30.28
CA ALA A 72 -37.92 13.26 31.68
C ALA A 72 -38.32 12.01 32.48
#